data_AF-A0A183B892-F1
#
_entry.id   AF-A0A183B892-F1
#
_cell.length_a   1.000
_cell.length_b   1.000
_cell.length_c   1.000
_cell.angle_alpha   90.00
_cell.angle_beta   90.00
_cell.angle_gamma   90.00
#
_symmetry.space_group_name_H-M   'P 1'
#
loop_
_entity.id
_entity.type
_entity.pdbx_description
1 polymer ?
#
loop_
_entity_poly.entity_id
_entity_poly.type
_entity_poly.pdbx_seq_one_letter_code
_entity_poly.pdbx_strand_id
1 'polypeptide(L)'
;MERRVDGSLARSTYHKKTWSGQYLHFKSFAPIAYKRGLVRTLFDRARQIATNDKIDKDTTVLYETLLDNGYPAKFVDKYARQRGEKHALLTVPRKSVFLCLLYKGDDVSILIKRRLNAAVNRTYHAAKLVFIEQSNRVPMPLRKGPIPAAAN
;
A
#
# COMPACT_ATOMS: atom_id res chain seq x y z
N MET A 1 20.02 5.57 -20.93
CA MET A 1 20.72 6.10 -19.75
C MET A 1 22.08 6.54 -20.22
N GLU A 2 22.46 7.77 -19.91
CA GLU A 2 23.67 8.39 -20.43
C GLU A 2 24.42 9.03 -19.27
N ARG A 3 25.74 8.88 -19.26
CA ARG A 3 26.58 9.53 -18.24
C ARG A 3 26.94 10.92 -18.74
N ARG A 4 26.57 11.93 -17.96
CA ARG A 4 26.89 13.32 -18.24
C ARG A 4 28.35 13.63 -17.89
N VAL A 5 28.85 14.77 -18.39
CA VAL A 5 30.24 15.23 -18.21
C VAL A 5 30.57 15.52 -16.74
N ASP A 6 29.58 16.00 -15.97
CA ASP A 6 29.63 16.21 -14.52
C ASP A 6 29.66 14.89 -13.71
N GLY A 7 29.58 13.74 -14.38
CA GLY A 7 29.53 12.43 -13.75
C GLY A 7 28.13 11.99 -13.30
N SER A 8 27.11 12.84 -13.45
CA SER A 8 25.72 12.49 -13.12
C SER A 8 25.08 11.60 -14.19
N LEU A 9 24.00 10.91 -13.84
CA LEU A 9 23.30 10.00 -14.74
C LEU A 9 22.04 10.65 -15.29
N ALA A 10 21.93 10.73 -16.62
CA ALA A 10 20.73 11.10 -17.33
C ALA A 10 19.89 9.85 -17.58
N ARG A 11 18.66 9.85 -17.08
CA ARG A 11 17.70 8.75 -17.23
C ARG A 11 16.48 9.24 -18.00
N SER A 12 15.93 8.33 -18.80
CA SER A 12 14.68 8.50 -19.54
C SER A 12 13.98 7.14 -19.59
N THR A 13 12.71 7.17 -19.95
CA THR A 13 11.89 5.98 -20.15
C THR A 13 12.42 5.21 -21.35
N TYR A 14 12.76 3.95 -21.14
CA TYR A 14 13.27 3.09 -22.20
C TYR A 14 12.13 2.31 -22.85
N HIS A 15 12.03 2.41 -24.18
CA HIS A 15 11.14 1.61 -25.00
C HIS A 15 11.97 0.62 -25.82
N LYS A 16 11.52 -0.64 -25.87
CA LYS A 16 12.15 -1.64 -26.73
C LYS A 16 11.94 -1.29 -28.20
N LYS A 17 12.81 -1.76 -29.08
CA LYS A 17 12.67 -1.58 -30.54
C LYS A 17 11.33 -2.09 -31.09
N THR A 18 10.73 -3.10 -30.44
CA THR A 18 9.42 -3.68 -30.81
C THR A 18 8.23 -2.97 -30.18
N TRP A 19 8.44 -1.89 -29.42
CA TRP A 19 7.35 -1.16 -28.79
C TRP A 19 6.57 -0.37 -29.83
N SER A 20 5.29 -0.71 -30.00
CA SER A 20 4.37 -0.07 -30.95
C SER A 20 3.56 1.08 -30.35
N GLY A 21 3.67 1.33 -29.05
CA GLY A 21 2.80 2.30 -28.36
C GLY A 21 1.34 1.84 -28.20
N GLN A 22 1.02 0.57 -28.50
CA GLN A 22 -0.34 0.06 -28.34
C GLN A 22 -0.72 -0.07 -26.86
N TYR A 23 -1.77 0.64 -26.46
CA TYR A 23 -2.39 0.56 -25.15
C TYR A 23 -3.88 0.20 -25.27
N LEU A 24 -4.59 0.19 -24.14
CA LEU A 24 -6.03 -0.02 -24.11
C LEU A 24 -6.74 1.13 -24.84
N HIS A 25 -7.35 0.86 -25.99
CA HIS A 25 -8.07 1.88 -26.75
C HIS A 25 -9.20 2.52 -25.92
N PHE A 26 -9.40 3.83 -26.03
CA PHE A 26 -10.37 4.55 -25.18
C PHE A 26 -11.83 4.10 -25.37
N LYS A 27 -12.21 3.65 -26.57
CA LYS A 27 -13.56 3.13 -26.86
C LYS A 27 -13.77 1.64 -26.55
N SER A 28 -12.74 0.95 -26.05
CA SER A 28 -12.86 -0.47 -25.67
C SER A 28 -13.88 -0.69 -24.55
N PHE A 29 -14.46 -1.89 -24.47
CA PHE A 29 -15.36 -2.32 -23.40
C PHE A 29 -14.60 -2.59 -22.08
N ALA A 30 -13.98 -1.54 -21.54
CA ALA A 30 -13.26 -1.57 -20.29
C ALA A 30 -13.72 -0.40 -19.41
N PRO A 31 -13.87 -0.60 -18.09
CA PRO A 31 -14.30 0.45 -17.18
C PRO A 31 -13.38 1.67 -17.23
N ILE A 32 -13.96 2.86 -17.10
CA ILE A 32 -13.23 4.14 -17.15
C ILE A 32 -12.14 4.24 -16.09
N ALA A 33 -12.31 3.52 -14.97
CA ALA A 33 -11.33 3.44 -13.89
C ALA A 33 -9.98 2.86 -14.37
N TYR A 34 -9.98 1.84 -15.23
CA TYR A 34 -8.77 1.24 -15.80
C TYR A 34 -8.09 2.20 -16.78
N LYS A 35 -8.87 2.85 -17.65
CA LYS A 35 -8.36 3.84 -18.60
C LYS A 35 -7.70 5.03 -17.88
N ARG A 36 -8.33 5.50 -16.80
CA ARG A 36 -7.77 6.51 -15.90
C ARG A 36 -6.50 6.02 -15.22
N GLY A 37 -6.52 4.78 -14.71
CA GLY A 37 -5.38 4.14 -14.07
C GLY A 37 -4.18 4.10 -15.00
N LEU A 38 -4.37 3.65 -16.23
CA LEU A 38 -3.35 3.58 -17.27
C LEU A 38 -2.65 4.93 -17.48
N VAL A 39 -3.41 6.01 -17.71
CA VAL A 39 -2.84 7.35 -17.89
C VAL A 39 -1.99 7.72 -16.67
N ARG A 40 -2.54 7.59 -15.46
CA ARG A 40 -1.80 7.92 -14.23
C ARG A 40 -0.49 7.14 -14.12
N THR A 41 -0.56 5.82 -14.27
CA THR A 41 0.60 4.95 -14.10
C THR A 41 1.70 5.26 -15.11
N LEU A 42 1.36 5.61 -16.36
CA LEU A 42 2.34 6.00 -17.37
C LEU A 42 3.06 7.31 -16.99
N PHE A 43 2.30 8.36 -16.67
CA PHE A 43 2.87 9.65 -16.30
C PHE A 43 3.64 9.60 -14.97
N ASP A 44 3.12 8.91 -13.96
CA ASP A 44 3.79 8.74 -12.67
C ASP A 44 5.13 8.00 -12.85
N ARG A 45 5.14 6.94 -13.67
CA ARG A 45 6.36 6.20 -13.99
C ARG A 45 7.37 7.06 -14.75
N ALA A 46 6.93 7.85 -15.73
CA ALA A 46 7.83 8.76 -16.45
C ALA A 46 8.49 9.76 -15.51
N ARG A 47 7.72 10.37 -14.60
CA ARG A 47 8.26 11.29 -13.57
C ARG A 47 9.24 10.61 -12.62
N GLN A 48 9.00 9.35 -12.27
CA GLN A 48 9.86 8.61 -11.35
C GLN A 48 11.19 8.17 -12.00
N ILE A 49 11.18 7.85 -13.29
CA ILE A 49 12.36 7.33 -14.00
C ILE A 49 13.18 8.47 -14.61
N ALA A 50 12.52 9.38 -15.32
CA ALA A 50 13.18 10.43 -16.08
C ALA A 50 13.88 11.44 -15.17
N THR A 51 15.03 11.91 -15.61
CA THR A 51 15.65 13.11 -15.02
C THR A 51 14.93 14.36 -15.53
N ASN A 52 14.99 15.47 -14.79
CA ASN A 52 14.32 16.73 -15.13
C ASN A 52 14.54 17.14 -16.60
N ASP A 53 15.75 17.02 -17.14
CA ASP A 53 16.06 17.43 -18.52
C ASP A 53 15.40 16.54 -19.61
N LYS A 54 14.96 15.33 -19.25
CA LYS A 54 14.35 14.35 -20.17
C LYS A 54 12.84 14.18 -19.93
N ILE A 55 12.31 14.74 -18.85
CA ILE A 55 10.92 14.53 -18.43
C ILE A 55 9.92 15.07 -19.46
N ASP A 56 10.22 16.21 -20.07
CA ASP A 56 9.33 16.85 -21.05
C ASP A 56 9.25 16.01 -22.33
N LYS A 57 10.37 15.40 -22.73
CA LYS A 57 10.42 14.51 -23.90
C LYS A 57 9.60 13.25 -23.65
N ASP A 58 9.78 12.60 -22.51
CA ASP A 58 9.05 11.39 -22.15
C ASP A 58 7.54 11.67 -22.00
N THR A 59 7.17 12.80 -21.40
CA THR A 59 5.75 13.16 -21.23
C THR A 59 5.10 13.52 -22.57
N THR A 60 5.81 14.16 -23.49
CA THR A 60 5.33 14.44 -24.85
C THR A 60 5.07 13.15 -25.63
N VAL A 61 6.03 12.21 -25.64
CA VAL A 61 5.87 10.91 -26.30
C VAL A 61 4.67 10.14 -25.74
N LEU A 62 4.49 10.14 -24.41
CA LEU A 62 3.32 9.50 -23.78
C LEU A 62 2.01 10.19 -24.16
N TYR A 63 2.02 11.51 -24.28
CA TYR A 63 0.83 12.28 -24.67
C TYR A 63 0.38 11.90 -26.08
N GLU A 64 1.29 11.94 -27.04
CA GLU A 64 1.04 11.54 -28.44
C GLU A 64 0.55 10.09 -28.51
N THR A 65 1.26 9.18 -27.84
CA THR A 65 0.87 7.76 -27.83
C THR A 65 -0.56 7.56 -27.29
N LEU A 66 -0.97 8.31 -26.26
CA LEU A 66 -2.33 8.19 -25.72
C LEU A 66 -3.39 8.75 -26.68
N LEU A 67 -3.09 9.85 -27.39
CA LEU A 67 -3.98 10.39 -28.42
C LEU A 67 -4.18 9.37 -29.55
N ASP A 68 -3.12 8.70 -29.98
CA ASP A 68 -3.18 7.64 -31.01
C ASP A 68 -4.03 6.45 -30.56
N ASN A 69 -4.07 6.17 -29.24
CA ASN A 69 -4.95 5.17 -28.65
C ASN A 69 -6.39 5.69 -28.42
N GLY A 70 -6.75 6.85 -28.97
CA GLY A 70 -8.09 7.42 -28.97
C GLY A 70 -8.48 8.12 -27.67
N TYR A 71 -7.54 8.43 -26.78
CA TYR A 71 -7.84 9.14 -25.53
C TYR A 71 -8.13 10.62 -25.80
N PRO A 72 -9.21 11.20 -25.24
CA PRO A 72 -9.46 12.63 -25.36
C PRO A 72 -8.37 13.47 -24.65
N ALA A 73 -7.87 14.53 -25.29
CA ALA A 73 -6.83 15.42 -24.74
C ALA A 73 -7.14 15.90 -23.31
N LYS A 74 -8.35 16.43 -23.07
CA LYS A 74 -8.81 16.88 -21.74
C LYS A 74 -8.78 15.76 -20.68
N PHE A 75 -9.00 14.52 -21.10
CA PHE A 75 -8.92 13.35 -20.20
C PHE A 75 -7.47 13.09 -19.81
N VAL A 76 -6.56 13.11 -20.79
CA VAL A 76 -5.13 12.95 -20.55
C VAL A 76 -4.62 14.07 -19.65
N ASP A 77 -4.87 15.34 -19.97
CA ASP A 77 -4.43 16.49 -19.16
C ASP A 77 -4.88 16.39 -17.70
N LYS A 78 -6.15 16.01 -17.50
CA LYS A 78 -6.74 15.90 -16.16
C LYS A 78 -6.03 14.86 -15.30
N TYR A 79 -5.65 13.73 -15.89
CA TYR A 79 -5.11 12.56 -15.17
C TYR A 79 -3.60 12.40 -15.29
N ALA A 80 -2.96 13.15 -16.19
CA ALA A 80 -1.52 13.27 -16.27
C ALA A 80 -0.98 14.08 -15.08
N ARG A 81 -1.73 15.07 -14.57
CA ARG A 81 -1.31 15.91 -13.45
C ARG A 81 -0.81 15.09 -12.26
N GLN A 82 0.39 15.45 -11.79
CA GLN A 82 0.96 14.90 -10.57
C GLN A 82 0.01 15.19 -9.41
N ARG A 83 -0.38 14.15 -8.68
CA ARG A 83 -1.10 14.36 -7.43
C ARG A 83 -0.08 14.92 -6.44
N GLY A 84 -0.38 16.11 -5.89
CA GLY A 84 0.35 16.60 -4.73
C GLY A 84 0.37 15.53 -3.65
N GLU A 85 1.41 15.53 -2.83
CA GLU A 85 1.46 14.66 -1.66
C GLU A 85 0.14 14.76 -0.92
N LYS A 86 -0.43 13.62 -0.53
CA LYS A 86 -1.54 13.65 0.41
C LYS A 86 -0.94 14.25 1.67
N HIS A 87 -1.14 15.56 1.88
CA HIS A 87 -0.78 16.19 3.14
C HIS A 87 -1.40 15.31 4.22
N ALA A 88 -0.55 14.72 5.04
CA ALA A 88 -1.00 14.01 6.22
C ALA A 88 -1.82 15.05 6.99
N LEU A 89 -3.14 14.88 7.03
CA LEU A 89 -4.01 15.76 7.80
C LEU A 89 -3.38 15.83 9.19
N LEU A 90 -3.06 17.05 9.66
CA LEU A 90 -2.48 17.29 10.99
C LEU A 90 -3.49 16.78 12.03
N THR A 91 -3.42 15.49 12.32
CA THR A 91 -4.34 14.80 13.22
C THR A 91 -3.62 14.67 14.55
N VAL A 92 -4.33 14.99 15.62
CA VAL A 92 -3.84 14.78 16.99
C VAL A 92 -3.34 13.33 17.12
N PRO A 93 -2.16 13.10 17.71
CA PRO A 93 -1.65 11.75 17.92
C PRO A 93 -2.68 10.93 18.70
N ARG A 94 -3.02 9.74 18.19
CA ARG A 94 -4.01 8.88 18.85
C ARG A 94 -3.50 8.44 20.22
N LYS A 95 -4.33 8.59 21.24
CA LYS A 95 -4.03 8.12 22.60
C LYS A 95 -4.11 6.60 22.64
N SER A 96 -3.05 5.96 23.11
CA SER A 96 -2.98 4.50 23.28
C SER A 96 -3.89 4.06 24.43
N VAL A 97 -4.84 3.18 24.16
CA VAL A 97 -5.70 2.54 25.18
C VAL A 97 -5.35 1.06 25.22
N PHE A 98 -5.00 0.55 26.40
CA PHE A 98 -4.56 -0.83 26.57
C PHE A 98 -5.71 -1.71 27.05
N LEU A 99 -5.81 -2.91 26.49
CA LEU A 99 -6.77 -3.92 26.93
C LEU A 99 -6.08 -5.28 27.04
N CYS A 100 -6.14 -5.89 28.23
CA CYS A 100 -5.58 -7.20 28.46
C CYS A 100 -6.54 -8.30 28.02
N LEU A 101 -6.07 -9.25 27.20
CA LEU A 101 -6.79 -10.46 26.83
C LEU A 101 -6.14 -11.65 27.54
N LEU A 102 -6.97 -12.46 28.19
CA LEU A 102 -6.54 -13.64 28.98
C LEU A 102 -6.20 -14.88 28.14
N TYR A 103 -6.36 -14.78 26.82
CA TYR A 103 -6.20 -15.90 25.90
C TYR A 103 -5.34 -15.46 24.71
N LYS A 104 -4.27 -16.21 24.46
CA LYS A 104 -3.32 -15.96 23.38
C LYS A 104 -3.50 -17.02 22.30
N GLY A 105 -3.81 -16.58 21.07
CA GLY A 105 -3.73 -17.44 19.88
C GLY A 105 -4.98 -18.26 19.56
N ASP A 106 -6.05 -18.18 20.35
CA ASP A 106 -7.32 -18.83 20.02
C ASP A 106 -8.10 -18.03 18.96
N ASP A 107 -8.93 -18.71 18.15
CA ASP A 107 -9.82 -18.06 17.17
C ASP A 107 -10.75 -17.03 17.82
N VAL A 108 -11.16 -17.29 19.07
CA VAL A 108 -11.97 -16.38 19.89
C VAL A 108 -11.20 -15.08 20.18
N SER A 109 -9.90 -15.18 20.51
CA SER A 109 -9.05 -14.01 20.76
C SER A 109 -8.91 -13.14 19.50
N ILE A 110 -8.77 -13.77 18.32
CA ILE A 110 -8.70 -13.08 17.03
C ILE A 110 -10.03 -12.37 16.72
N LEU A 111 -11.16 -13.05 16.95
CA LEU A 111 -12.49 -12.50 16.74
C LEU A 111 -12.75 -11.29 17.64
N ILE A 112 -12.41 -11.40 18.93
CA ILE A 112 -12.55 -10.33 19.92
C ILE A 112 -11.70 -9.13 19.51
N LYS A 113 -10.42 -9.34 19.16
CA LYS A 113 -9.54 -8.26 18.68
C LYS A 113 -10.12 -7.54 17.47
N ARG A 114 -10.61 -8.29 16.48
CA ARG A 114 -11.19 -7.73 15.26
C ARG A 114 -12.46 -6.90 15.57
N ARG A 115 -13.37 -7.44 16.38
CA ARG A 115 -14.62 -6.76 16.75
C ARG A 115 -14.36 -5.49 17.56
N LEU A 116 -13.48 -5.56 18.55
CA LEU A 116 -13.13 -4.41 19.37
C LEU A 116 -12.41 -3.33 18.57
N ASN A 117 -11.46 -3.71 17.70
CA ASN A 117 -10.82 -2.75 16.79
C ASN A 117 -11.85 -2.07 15.86
N ALA A 118 -12.80 -2.83 15.31
CA ALA A 118 -13.83 -2.27 14.44
C ALA A 118 -14.74 -1.30 15.21
N ALA A 119 -15.15 -1.64 16.44
CA ALA A 119 -15.97 -0.78 17.29
C ALA A 119 -15.23 0.51 17.67
N VAL A 120 -14.00 0.40 18.20
CA VAL A 120 -13.19 1.57 18.62
C VAL A 120 -12.87 2.48 17.45
N ASN A 121 -12.53 1.94 16.27
CA ASN A 121 -12.26 2.77 15.10
C ASN A 121 -13.50 3.51 14.59
N ARG A 122 -14.71 3.01 14.86
CA ARG A 122 -15.97 3.66 14.51
C ARG A 122 -16.36 4.75 15.51
N THR A 123 -16.16 4.53 16.81
CA THR A 123 -16.65 5.45 17.86
C THR A 123 -15.59 6.41 18.36
N TYR A 124 -14.31 6.02 18.39
CA TYR A 124 -13.21 6.78 19.00
C TYR A 124 -12.04 6.96 18.03
N HIS A 125 -12.17 7.90 17.09
CA HIS A 125 -11.14 8.19 16.08
C HIS A 125 -9.79 8.67 16.66
N ALA A 126 -9.80 9.19 17.89
CA ALA A 126 -8.63 9.65 18.63
C ALA A 126 -7.96 8.57 19.49
N ALA A 127 -8.52 7.36 19.58
CA ALA A 127 -7.97 6.26 20.35
C ALA A 127 -7.28 5.23 19.45
N LYS A 128 -6.16 4.68 19.91
CA LYS A 128 -5.51 3.51 19.32
C LYS A 128 -5.56 2.39 20.34
N LEU A 129 -6.36 1.36 20.06
CA LEU A 129 -6.46 0.20 20.92
C LEU A 129 -5.21 -0.69 20.76
N VAL A 130 -4.61 -1.06 21.88
CA VAL A 130 -3.46 -1.96 21.95
C VAL A 130 -3.84 -3.13 22.84
N PHE A 131 -3.71 -4.35 22.32
CA PHE A 131 -4.00 -5.57 23.08
C PHE A 131 -2.75 -6.09 23.75
N ILE A 132 -2.85 -6.40 25.04
CA ILE A 132 -1.82 -7.09 25.81
C ILE A 132 -2.32 -8.52 26.02
N GLU A 133 -1.64 -9.52 25.47
CA GLU A 133 -2.02 -10.91 25.68
C GLU A 133 -1.28 -11.46 26.91
N GLN A 134 -2.04 -11.96 27.89
CA GLN A 134 -1.51 -12.62 29.08
C GLN A 134 -2.11 -14.01 29.17
N SER A 135 -1.26 -15.03 29.30
CA SER A 135 -1.69 -16.39 29.63
C SER A 135 -1.40 -16.64 31.10
N ASN A 136 -2.42 -16.89 31.91
CA ASN A 136 -2.20 -17.45 33.25
C ASN A 136 -1.59 -18.85 33.08
N ARG A 137 -0.41 -19.08 33.66
CA ARG A 137 0.14 -20.44 33.75
C ARG A 137 -0.82 -21.24 34.62
N VAL A 138 -1.48 -22.25 34.04
CA VAL A 138 -2.25 -23.21 34.83
C VAL A 138 -1.25 -23.88 35.80
N PRO A 139 -1.49 -23.87 37.13
CA PRO A 139 -0.65 -24.62 38.05
C PRO A 139 -0.67 -26.08 37.63
N MET A 140 0.49 -26.64 37.26
CA MET A 140 0.61 -28.06 36.97
C MET A 140 0.28 -28.84 38.25
N PRO A 141 -0.60 -29.86 38.22
CA PRO A 141 -0.82 -30.69 39.39
C PRO A 141 0.49 -31.38 39.78
N LEU A 142 0.81 -31.37 41.08
CA LEU A 142 2.02 -31.98 41.62
C LEU A 142 2.07 -33.47 41.23
N ARG A 143 3.15 -33.89 40.57
CA ARG A 143 3.41 -35.29 40.19
C ARG A 143 3.17 -36.18 41.42
N LYS A 144 2.28 -37.17 41.29
CA LYS A 144 1.94 -38.17 42.34
C LYS A 144 3.21 -38.56 43.11
N GLY A 145 3.22 -38.37 44.42
CA GLY A 145 4.34 -38.76 45.29
C GLY A 145 4.60 -40.27 45.23
N PRO A 146 5.80 -40.74 45.61
CA PRO A 146 6.14 -42.16 45.53
C PRO A 146 5.20 -43.00 46.39
N ILE A 147 4.75 -44.12 45.83
CA ILE A 147 3.91 -45.11 46.51
C ILE A 147 4.71 -45.67 47.69
N PRO A 148 4.16 -45.71 48.92
CA PRO A 148 4.91 -46.22 50.08
C PRO A 148 5.25 -47.70 49.87
N ALA A 149 6.51 -48.05 50.10
CA ALA A 149 6.98 -49.43 50.08
C ALA A 149 6.24 -50.22 51.16
N ALA A 150 5.63 -51.35 50.77
CA ALA A 150 5.02 -52.29 51.71
C ALA A 150 6.07 -52.75 52.74
N ALA A 151 5.75 -52.60 54.02
CA ALA A 151 6.54 -53.16 55.11
C ALA A 151 6.38 -54.68 55.09
N ASN A 152 7.50 -55.40 54.98
CA ASN A 152 7.60 -56.82 55.29
C ASN A 152 7.85 -56.99 56.80
#